data_AF-L8GXH3-F1
#
_entry.id   AF-L8GXH3-F1
#
_cell.length_a   1.000
_cell.length_b   1.000
_cell.length_c   1.000
_cell.angle_alpha   90.00
_cell.angle_beta   90.00
_cell.angle_gamma   90.00
#
_symmetry.space_group_name_H-M   'P 1'
#
loop_
_entity.id
_entity.type
_entity.pdbx_description
1 polymer ?
#
loop_
_entity_poly.entity_id
_entity_poly.type
_entity_poly.pdbx_seq_one_letter_code
_entity_poly.pdbx_strand_id
1 'polypeptide(L)'
;APHWGCLRHNAEIIERVEGKLHEQCRHYIKLLRETCHELALTHGKMEQALLPLRTTLRLAAAKGDEMMGQAPVTNTLTLAQAVSLAEELVEMYAKDLHLKRLIVDDVVAQANRDVLIVYLTSWEMMPYVDKRRQSELFDMLTPPAPLFHPNSSPSPNATPPRLSSSSYEDDDPYA
;
A
#
# COMPACT_ATOMS: atom_id res chain seq x y z
N ALA A 1 28.92 -12.08 57.36
CA ALA A 1 28.22 -10.85 56.93
C ALA A 1 27.39 -11.17 55.70
N PRO A 2 26.10 -10.83 55.65
CA PRO A 2 25.27 -11.10 54.47
C PRO A 2 25.75 -10.25 53.29
N HIS A 3 25.95 -10.90 52.15
CA HIS A 3 26.49 -10.30 50.93
C HIS A 3 25.48 -9.33 50.26
N TRP A 4 25.53 -8.05 50.64
CA TRP A 4 24.70 -7.01 50.00
C TRP A 4 25.05 -6.76 48.51
N GLY A 5 26.13 -7.38 47.99
CA GLY A 5 26.55 -7.27 46.60
C GLY A 5 25.56 -7.84 45.57
N CYS A 6 24.71 -8.81 45.95
CA CYS A 6 23.73 -9.39 45.03
C CYS A 6 22.56 -8.42 44.70
N LEU A 7 22.18 -7.55 45.64
CA LEU A 7 21.09 -6.58 45.43
C LEU A 7 21.50 -5.41 44.52
N ARG A 8 22.74 -4.92 44.62
CA ARG A 8 23.26 -3.90 43.69
C ARG A 8 23.38 -4.45 42.27
N HIS A 9 23.91 -5.66 42.13
CA HIS A 9 24.00 -6.32 40.83
C HIS A 9 22.62 -6.50 40.18
N ASN A 10 21.60 -6.87 40.98
CA ASN A 10 20.23 -6.96 40.49
C ASN A 10 19.67 -5.59 40.07
N ALA A 11 19.90 -4.52 40.83
CA ALA A 11 19.47 -3.18 40.47
C ALA A 11 20.12 -2.69 39.15
N GLU A 12 21.41 -2.94 38.96
CA GLU A 12 22.14 -2.63 37.72
C GLU A 12 21.61 -3.42 36.51
N ILE A 13 21.21 -4.68 36.72
CA ILE A 13 20.58 -5.49 35.68
C ILE A 13 19.20 -4.94 35.33
N ILE A 14 18.38 -4.60 36.32
CA ILE A 14 17.04 -4.04 36.13
C ILE A 14 17.14 -2.73 35.33
N GLU A 15 17.98 -1.78 35.77
CA GLU A 15 18.18 -0.50 35.10
C GLU A 15 18.67 -0.69 33.65
N ARG A 16 19.56 -1.65 33.42
CA ARG A 16 20.05 -1.97 32.07
C ARG A 16 18.94 -2.54 31.18
N VAL A 17 18.11 -3.43 31.71
CA VAL A 17 16.99 -4.04 30.98
C VAL A 17 15.93 -2.99 30.66
N GLU A 18 15.57 -2.17 31.65
CA GLU A 18 14.65 -1.04 31.46
C GLU A 18 15.19 -0.06 30.43
N GLY A 19 16.47 0.31 30.50
CA GLY A 19 17.11 1.18 29.52
C GLY A 19 17.03 0.62 28.09
N LYS A 20 17.31 -0.68 27.92
CA LYS A 20 17.17 -1.36 26.62
C LYS A 20 15.73 -1.39 26.14
N LEU A 21 14.77 -1.69 27.01
CA LEU A 21 13.35 -1.73 26.68
C LEU A 21 12.87 -0.35 26.21
N HIS A 22 13.22 0.71 26.94
CA HIS A 22 12.88 2.08 26.55
C HIS A 22 13.47 2.46 25.18
N GLU A 23 14.72 2.07 24.90
CA GLU A 23 15.33 2.33 23.59
C GLU A 23 14.59 1.59 22.46
N GLN A 24 14.24 0.33 22.68
CA GLN A 24 13.44 -0.45 21.72
C GLN A 24 12.06 0.18 21.50
N CYS A 25 11.36 0.58 22.57
CA CYS A 25 10.09 1.28 22.46
C CYS A 25 10.22 2.58 21.65
N ARG A 26 11.23 3.41 21.93
CA ARG A 26 11.50 4.63 21.15
C ARG A 26 11.73 4.33 19.68
N HIS A 27 12.52 3.31 19.39
CA HIS A 27 12.82 2.89 18.02
C HIS A 27 11.55 2.49 17.26
N TYR A 28 10.71 1.63 17.85
CA TYR A 28 9.47 1.19 17.21
C TYR A 28 8.42 2.31 17.08
N ILE A 29 8.30 3.20 18.07
CA ILE A 29 7.42 4.38 17.96
C ILE A 29 7.86 5.27 16.80
N LYS A 30 9.17 5.49 16.64
CA LYS A 30 9.72 6.24 15.51
C LYS A 30 9.37 5.56 14.18
N LEU A 31 9.59 4.25 14.08
CA LEU A 31 9.27 3.47 12.88
C LEU A 31 7.78 3.51 12.52
N LEU A 32 6.89 3.44 13.51
CA LEU A 32 5.45 3.56 13.33
C LEU A 32 5.07 4.95 12.77
N ARG A 33 5.65 6.02 13.32
CA ARG A 33 5.42 7.39 12.83
C ARG A 33 5.91 7.56 11.40
N GLU A 34 7.08 7.03 11.08
CA GLU A 34 7.63 7.04 9.71
C GLU A 34 6.72 6.26 8.75
N THR A 35 6.24 5.09 9.16
CA THR A 35 5.30 4.29 8.36
C THR A 35 4.00 5.06 8.09
N CYS A 36 3.42 5.72 9.10
CA CYS A 36 2.25 6.58 8.91
C CYS A 36 2.53 7.77 7.98
N HIS A 37 3.75 8.32 8.01
CA HIS A 37 4.15 9.39 7.10
C HIS A 37 4.19 8.89 5.65
N GLU A 38 4.83 7.74 5.39
CA GLU A 38 4.89 7.15 4.05
C GLU A 38 3.49 6.78 3.50
N LEU A 39 2.60 6.26 4.36
CA LEU A 39 1.21 6.01 3.98
C LEU A 39 0.48 7.31 3.63
N ALA A 40 0.75 8.41 4.34
CA ALA A 40 0.19 9.71 4.04
C ALA A 40 0.67 10.28 2.70
N LEU A 41 1.96 10.13 2.40
CA LEU A 41 2.52 10.50 1.10
C LEU A 41 1.88 9.69 -0.03
N THR A 42 1.70 8.39 0.18
CA THR A 42 1.04 7.50 -0.78
C THR A 42 -0.43 7.89 -1.00
N HIS A 43 -1.18 8.16 0.07
CA HIS A 43 -2.55 8.67 -0.01
C HIS A 43 -2.62 9.99 -0.79
N GLY A 44 -1.71 10.92 -0.52
CA GLY A 44 -1.61 12.18 -1.27
C GLY A 44 -1.39 12.00 -2.77
N LYS A 45 -0.56 11.01 -3.17
CA LYS A 45 -0.37 10.64 -4.58
C LYS A 45 -1.66 10.10 -5.20
N MET A 46 -2.46 9.34 -4.46
CA MET A 46 -3.76 8.84 -4.94
C MET A 46 -4.74 9.99 -5.20
N GLU A 47 -4.86 10.94 -4.28
CA GLU A 47 -5.68 12.15 -4.47
C GLU A 47 -5.22 12.96 -5.69
N GLN A 48 -3.90 13.13 -5.85
CA GLN A 48 -3.33 13.85 -6.99
C GLN A 48 -3.64 13.15 -8.32
N ALA A 49 -3.57 11.82 -8.36
CA ALA A 49 -3.90 11.04 -9.56
C ALA A 49 -5.38 11.11 -9.94
N LEU A 50 -6.27 11.34 -8.96
CA LEU A 50 -7.72 11.43 -9.16
C LEU A 50 -8.19 12.81 -9.68
N LEU A 51 -7.43 13.88 -9.39
CA LEU A 51 -7.79 15.25 -9.74
C LEU A 51 -8.06 15.48 -11.25
N PRO A 52 -7.25 14.96 -12.19
CA PRO A 52 -7.52 15.12 -13.63
C PRO A 52 -8.82 14.44 -14.08
N LEU A 53 -9.13 13.28 -13.50
CA LEU A 53 -10.35 12.53 -13.82
C LEU A 53 -11.60 13.26 -13.32
N ARG A 54 -11.57 13.76 -12.07
CA ARG A 54 -12.63 14.64 -11.51
C ARG A 54 -12.84 15.88 -12.38
N THR A 55 -11.75 16.50 -12.82
CA THR A 55 -11.80 17.72 -13.65
C THR A 55 -12.45 17.42 -15.01
N THR A 56 -12.03 16.34 -15.67
CA THR A 56 -12.60 15.92 -16.96
C THR A 56 -14.10 15.63 -16.84
N LEU A 57 -14.52 14.86 -15.82
CA LEU A 57 -15.92 14.54 -15.59
C LEU A 57 -16.76 15.80 -15.30
N ARG A 58 -16.25 16.72 -14.47
CA ARG A 58 -16.93 17.99 -14.16
C ARG A 58 -17.08 18.87 -15.40
N LEU A 59 -16.05 18.96 -16.25
CA LEU A 59 -16.09 19.73 -17.49
C LEU A 59 -17.08 19.13 -18.50
N ALA A 60 -17.18 17.81 -18.57
CA ALA A 60 -18.19 17.11 -19.37
C ALA A 60 -19.62 17.45 -18.91
N ALA A 61 -19.87 17.32 -17.60
CA ALA A 61 -21.17 17.65 -17.01
C ALA A 61 -21.58 19.12 -17.25
N ALA A 62 -20.64 20.06 -17.11
CA ALA A 62 -20.90 21.49 -17.34
C ALA A 62 -21.25 21.83 -18.80
N LYS A 63 -20.83 21.00 -19.75
CA LYS A 63 -21.14 21.15 -21.18
C LYS A 63 -22.44 20.44 -21.58
N GLY A 64 -23.12 19.77 -20.66
CA GLY A 64 -24.26 18.90 -20.95
C GLY A 64 -23.85 17.65 -21.76
N ASP A 65 -22.57 17.30 -21.75
CA ASP A 65 -22.03 16.15 -22.48
C ASP A 65 -22.17 14.88 -21.63
N GLU A 66 -23.41 14.40 -21.51
CA GLU A 66 -23.73 13.16 -20.79
C GLU A 66 -23.03 11.94 -21.43
N MET A 67 -22.73 12.00 -22.73
CA MET A 67 -21.99 10.95 -23.44
C MET A 67 -20.56 10.82 -22.94
N MET A 68 -19.89 11.93 -22.62
CA MET A 68 -18.52 11.89 -22.10
C MET A 68 -18.45 11.27 -20.68
N GLY A 69 -19.50 11.43 -19.86
CA GLY A 69 -19.61 10.71 -18.58
C GLY A 69 -19.74 9.19 -18.76
N GLN A 70 -20.36 8.77 -19.86
CA GLN A 70 -20.48 7.37 -20.28
C GLN A 70 -19.31 6.88 -21.15
N ALA A 71 -18.32 7.73 -21.42
CA ALA A 71 -17.17 7.34 -22.24
C ALA A 71 -16.43 6.17 -21.57
N PRO A 72 -16.12 5.10 -22.31
CA PRO A 72 -15.41 3.96 -21.75
C PRO A 72 -13.97 4.36 -21.42
N VAL A 73 -13.57 4.12 -20.17
CA VAL A 73 -12.18 4.20 -19.69
C VAL A 73 -11.49 2.85 -19.89
N THR A 74 -12.23 1.77 -19.67
CA THR A 74 -11.86 0.40 -20.02
C THR A 74 -13.05 -0.29 -20.69
N ASN A 75 -12.88 -1.55 -21.10
CA ASN A 75 -13.94 -2.34 -21.73
C ASN A 75 -15.15 -2.57 -20.80
N THR A 76 -15.02 -2.36 -19.49
CA THR A 76 -16.05 -2.62 -18.48
C THR A 76 -16.49 -1.38 -17.73
N LEU A 77 -15.85 -0.23 -17.94
CA LEU A 77 -15.98 0.91 -17.03
C LEU A 77 -16.11 2.25 -17.74
N THR A 78 -17.12 3.02 -17.37
CA THR A 78 -17.31 4.42 -17.82
C THR A 78 -16.48 5.40 -17.00
N LEU A 79 -16.23 6.60 -17.53
CA LEU A 79 -15.51 7.65 -16.80
C LEU A 79 -16.16 8.01 -15.47
N ALA A 80 -17.49 8.10 -15.41
CA ALA A 80 -18.22 8.37 -14.18
C ALA A 80 -18.01 7.26 -13.13
N GLN A 81 -18.07 5.99 -13.56
CA GLN A 81 -17.81 4.85 -12.66
C GLN A 81 -16.36 4.82 -12.18
N ALA A 82 -15.40 5.16 -13.04
CA ALA A 82 -13.96 5.18 -12.68
C ALA A 82 -13.69 6.20 -11.59
N VAL A 83 -14.23 7.41 -11.77
CA VAL A 83 -14.09 8.48 -10.77
C VAL A 83 -14.74 8.06 -9.46
N SER A 84 -15.99 7.57 -9.50
CA SER A 84 -16.71 7.17 -8.29
C SER A 84 -16.01 6.07 -7.49
N LEU A 85 -15.50 5.04 -8.17
CA LEU A 85 -14.78 3.94 -7.51
C LEU A 85 -13.43 4.39 -6.94
N ALA A 86 -12.70 5.23 -7.68
CA ALA A 86 -11.44 5.78 -7.20
C ALA A 86 -11.65 6.72 -5.99
N GLU A 87 -12.74 7.51 -5.98
CA GLU A 87 -13.14 8.33 -4.84
C GLU A 87 -13.42 7.49 -3.60
N GLU A 88 -14.18 6.40 -3.75
CA GLU A 88 -14.46 5.47 -2.66
C GLU A 88 -13.16 4.87 -2.09
N LEU A 89 -12.23 4.46 -2.96
CA LEU A 89 -10.94 3.91 -2.55
C LEU A 89 -10.11 4.93 -1.75
N VAL A 90 -10.00 6.14 -2.26
CA VAL A 90 -9.26 7.23 -1.62
C VAL A 90 -9.86 7.58 -0.26
N GLU A 91 -11.19 7.59 -0.13
CA GLU A 91 -11.88 7.84 1.13
C GLU A 91 -11.65 6.72 2.16
N MET A 92 -11.75 5.45 1.74
CA MET A 92 -11.49 4.30 2.60
C MET A 92 -10.08 4.35 3.21
N TYR A 93 -9.07 4.61 2.37
CA TYR A 93 -7.69 4.73 2.83
C TYR A 93 -7.43 6.00 3.67
N ALA A 94 -8.18 7.08 3.46
CA ALA A 94 -8.11 8.26 4.34
C ALA A 94 -8.56 7.91 5.76
N LYS A 95 -9.68 7.18 5.89
CA LYS A 95 -10.22 6.74 7.19
C LYS A 95 -9.27 5.76 7.90
N ASP A 96 -8.71 4.80 7.16
CA ASP A 96 -7.75 3.85 7.70
C ASP A 96 -6.46 4.54 8.18
N LEU A 97 -5.93 5.47 7.38
CA LEU A 97 -4.77 6.28 7.76
C LEU A 97 -5.04 7.12 9.01
N HIS A 98 -6.24 7.69 9.13
CA HIS A 98 -6.63 8.44 10.32
C HIS A 98 -6.62 7.56 11.58
N LEU A 99 -7.21 6.36 11.51
CA LEU A 99 -7.17 5.38 12.60
C LEU A 99 -5.74 5.02 12.98
N LYS A 100 -4.89 4.76 11.99
CA LYS A 100 -3.48 4.42 12.22
C LYS A 100 -2.74 5.55 12.95
N ARG A 101 -2.98 6.81 12.58
CA ARG A 101 -2.41 7.96 13.30
C ARG A 101 -2.87 8.03 14.75
N LEU A 102 -4.17 7.83 15.01
CA LEU A 102 -4.71 7.80 16.37
C LEU A 102 -4.05 6.71 17.21
N ILE A 103 -3.88 5.51 16.66
CA ILE A 103 -3.17 4.40 17.32
C ILE A 103 -1.73 4.80 17.66
N VAL A 104 -0.98 5.37 16.71
CA VAL A 104 0.44 5.74 16.92
C VAL A 104 0.62 6.86 17.93
N ASP A 105 -0.31 7.83 17.98
CA ASP A 105 -0.24 8.90 18.96
C ASP A 105 -0.60 8.43 20.37
N ASP A 106 -1.51 7.45 20.49
CA ASP A 106 -1.97 6.96 21.79
C ASP A 106 -1.11 5.82 22.37
N VAL A 107 -0.50 4.96 21.53
CA VAL A 107 0.25 3.75 21.97
C VAL A 107 1.35 4.04 22.99
N VAL A 108 1.93 5.25 22.97
CA VAL A 108 3.01 5.65 23.89
C VAL A 108 2.51 5.83 25.32
N ALA A 109 1.24 6.20 25.49
CA ALA A 109 0.62 6.45 26.79
C ALA A 109 -0.19 5.25 27.32
N GLN A 110 -0.42 4.23 26.49
CA GLN A 110 -1.27 3.10 26.86
C GLN A 110 -0.54 2.05 27.70
N ALA A 111 -0.97 1.93 28.97
CA ALA A 111 -0.52 0.87 29.87
C ALA A 111 -1.45 -0.37 29.85
N ASN A 112 -2.65 -0.26 29.27
CA ASN A 112 -3.62 -1.35 29.24
C ASN A 112 -3.35 -2.30 28.05
N ARG A 113 -2.95 -3.53 28.36
CA ARG A 113 -2.66 -4.58 27.38
C ARG A 113 -3.86 -4.89 26.48
N ASP A 114 -5.08 -4.90 27.00
CA ASP A 114 -6.27 -5.24 26.21
C ASP A 114 -6.53 -4.15 25.15
N VAL A 115 -6.30 -2.88 25.50
CA VAL A 115 -6.36 -1.76 24.54
C VAL A 115 -5.29 -1.90 23.46
N LEU A 116 -4.06 -2.26 23.83
CA LEU A 116 -2.97 -2.49 22.87
C LEU A 116 -3.27 -3.64 21.90
N ILE A 117 -3.94 -4.71 22.38
CA ILE A 117 -4.40 -5.81 21.52
C ILE A 117 -5.48 -5.32 20.54
N VAL A 118 -6.42 -4.50 21.00
CA VAL A 118 -7.42 -3.88 20.12
C VAL A 118 -6.75 -3.00 19.06
N TYR A 119 -5.70 -2.26 19.42
CA TYR A 119 -4.94 -1.45 18.45
C TYR A 119 -4.22 -2.31 17.42
N LEU A 120 -3.55 -3.37 17.84
CA LEU A 120 -2.89 -4.31 16.94
C LEU A 120 -3.89 -4.94 15.96
N THR A 121 -4.99 -5.49 16.47
CA THR A 121 -6.03 -6.11 15.64
C THR A 121 -6.68 -5.11 14.69
N SER A 122 -6.98 -3.89 15.16
CA SER A 122 -7.52 -2.82 14.30
C SER A 122 -6.52 -2.42 13.21
N TRP A 123 -5.23 -2.40 13.52
CA TRP A 123 -4.19 -2.10 12.55
C TRP A 123 -4.09 -3.14 11.44
N GLU A 124 -4.16 -4.42 11.79
CA GLU A 124 -4.07 -5.56 10.86
C GLU A 124 -5.31 -5.70 9.99
N MET A 125 -6.49 -5.55 10.60
CA MET A 125 -7.76 -5.79 9.92
C MET A 125 -8.13 -4.68 8.93
N MET A 126 -7.58 -3.46 9.08
CA MET A 126 -7.92 -2.29 8.26
C MET A 126 -9.44 -2.12 8.10
N PRO A 127 -10.19 -1.87 9.19
CA PRO A 127 -11.65 -1.98 9.21
C PRO A 127 -12.38 -1.02 8.27
N TYR A 128 -11.71 0.03 7.80
CA TYR A 128 -12.26 1.00 6.86
C TYR A 128 -11.99 0.66 5.39
N VAL A 129 -11.19 -0.37 5.11
CA VAL A 129 -10.83 -0.80 3.75
C VAL A 129 -11.69 -1.99 3.37
N ASP A 130 -12.70 -1.76 2.53
CA ASP A 130 -13.47 -2.85 1.91
C ASP A 130 -12.61 -3.58 0.87
N LYS A 131 -12.16 -4.79 1.24
CA LYS A 131 -11.32 -5.65 0.40
C LYS A 131 -12.04 -6.13 -0.86
N ARG A 132 -13.36 -6.29 -0.82
CA ARG A 132 -14.13 -6.68 -2.00
C ARG A 132 -14.14 -5.53 -3.00
N ARG A 133 -14.42 -4.31 -2.55
CA ARG A 133 -14.38 -3.11 -3.40
C ARG A 133 -13.00 -2.87 -4.00
N GLN A 134 -11.97 -3.08 -3.18
CA GLN A 134 -10.58 -3.03 -3.66
C GLN A 134 -10.35 -4.04 -4.79
N SER A 135 -10.78 -5.29 -4.64
CA SER A 135 -10.65 -6.33 -5.66
C SER A 135 -11.43 -6.01 -6.93
N GLU A 136 -12.69 -5.56 -6.81
CA GLU A 136 -13.53 -5.17 -7.94
C GLU A 136 -12.81 -4.12 -8.81
N LEU A 137 -12.18 -3.13 -8.18
CA LEU A 137 -11.43 -2.08 -8.86
C LEU A 137 -10.19 -2.64 -9.57
N PHE A 138 -9.42 -3.52 -8.93
CA PHE A 138 -8.27 -4.18 -9.56
C PHE A 138 -8.68 -5.02 -10.78
N ASP A 139 -9.76 -5.80 -10.67
CA ASP A 139 -10.25 -6.63 -11.76
C ASP A 139 -10.73 -5.78 -12.95
N MET A 140 -11.33 -4.61 -12.68
CA MET A 140 -11.81 -3.70 -13.72
C MET A 140 -10.69 -2.89 -14.40
N LEU A 141 -9.57 -2.65 -13.72
CA LEU A 141 -8.39 -1.97 -14.27
C LEU A 141 -7.43 -2.92 -14.99
N THR A 142 -7.56 -4.23 -14.76
CA THR A 142 -6.72 -5.23 -15.43
C THR A 142 -7.22 -5.40 -16.88
N PRO A 143 -6.37 -5.18 -17.90
CA PRO A 143 -6.77 -5.41 -19.27
C PRO A 143 -7.16 -6.89 -19.46
N PRO A 144 -8.22 -7.20 -20.22
CA PRO A 144 -8.60 -8.58 -20.46
C PRO A 144 -7.42 -9.33 -21.06
N ALA A 145 -7.17 -10.55 -20.57
CA ALA A 145 -6.12 -11.41 -21.09
C ALA A 145 -6.24 -11.49 -22.63
N PRO A 146 -5.14 -11.34 -23.39
CA PRO A 146 -5.20 -11.46 -24.83
C PRO A 146 -5.80 -12.83 -25.16
N LEU A 147 -6.91 -12.81 -25.91
CA LEU A 147 -7.52 -14.02 -26.43
C LEU A 147 -6.49 -14.69 -27.35
N PHE A 148 -5.78 -15.69 -26.83
CA PHE A 148 -5.03 -16.61 -27.66
C PHE A 148 -6.05 -17.33 -28.53
N HIS A 149 -6.21 -16.89 -29.77
CA HIS A 149 -6.92 -17.66 -30.79
C HIS A 149 -6.02 -18.84 -31.16
N PRO A 150 -6.41 -20.10 -30.88
CA PRO A 150 -5.58 -21.28 -31.18
C PRO A 150 -5.50 -21.62 -32.68
N ASN A 151 -5.92 -20.71 -33.58
CA ASN A 151 -5.98 -20.93 -35.03
C ASN A 151 -5.20 -19.85 -35.79
N SER A 152 -3.91 -19.78 -35.53
CA SER A 152 -2.95 -19.24 -36.51
C SER A 152 -1.88 -20.32 -36.71
N SER A 153 -2.21 -21.27 -37.59
CA SER A 153 -1.23 -22.21 -38.14
C SER A 153 -0.03 -21.43 -38.67
N PRO A 154 1.21 -21.81 -38.30
CA PRO A 154 2.39 -21.15 -38.85
C PRO A 154 2.46 -21.46 -40.35
N SER A 155 2.44 -20.41 -41.16
CA SER A 155 2.70 -20.49 -42.60
C SER A 155 4.10 -21.10 -42.81
N PRO A 156 4.28 -22.12 -43.66
CA PRO A 156 5.52 -22.89 -43.78
C PRO A 156 6.68 -22.13 -44.45
N ASN A 157 6.58 -20.81 -44.61
CA ASN A 157 7.55 -20.01 -45.37
C ASN A 157 8.13 -18.80 -44.61
N ALA A 158 8.06 -18.80 -43.29
CA ALA A 158 8.79 -17.82 -42.48
C ALA A 158 10.24 -18.27 -42.29
N THR A 159 11.14 -17.74 -43.11
CA THR A 159 12.59 -17.81 -42.92
C THR A 159 12.93 -17.27 -41.51
N PRO A 160 13.62 -18.03 -40.65
CA PRO A 160 13.94 -17.55 -39.32
C PRO A 160 14.93 -16.37 -39.40
N PRO A 161 14.75 -15.31 -38.59
CA PRO A 161 15.73 -14.24 -38.49
C PRO A 161 17.03 -14.81 -37.90
N ARG A 162 18.12 -14.54 -38.61
CA ARG A 162 19.49 -14.92 -38.28
C ARG A 162 19.84 -14.35 -36.90
N LEU A 163 20.04 -15.22 -35.91
CA LEU A 163 20.58 -14.83 -34.61
C LEU A 163 22.00 -14.27 -34.83
N SER A 164 22.15 -12.96 -34.70
CA SER A 164 23.45 -12.33 -34.53
C SER A 164 24.00 -12.78 -33.18
N SER A 165 24.97 -13.69 -33.20
CA SER A 165 25.74 -14.10 -32.03
C SER A 165 26.44 -12.88 -31.43
N SER A 166 25.85 -12.31 -30.38
CA SER A 166 26.54 -11.39 -29.49
C SER A 166 27.26 -12.22 -28.45
N SER A 167 28.59 -12.26 -28.54
CA SER A 167 29.49 -12.80 -27.53
C SER A 167 29.24 -12.10 -26.20
N TYR A 168 28.82 -12.87 -25.19
CA TYR A 168 29.02 -12.49 -23.80
C TYR A 168 30.48 -12.82 -23.47
N GLU A 169 31.30 -11.81 -23.25
CA GLU A 169 32.54 -11.98 -22.48
C GLU A 169 32.15 -12.01 -21.01
N ASP A 170 32.49 -13.13 -20.36
CA ASP A 170 32.45 -13.34 -18.92
C ASP A 170 33.49 -12.43 -18.26
N ASP A 171 33.03 -11.53 -17.38
CA ASP A 171 33.86 -10.95 -16.32
C ASP A 171 33.11 -11.16 -15.00
N ASP A 172 33.49 -12.24 -14.31
CA ASP A 172 33.05 -12.58 -12.96
C ASP A 172 34.00 -11.91 -11.95
N PRO A 173 33.53 -10.96 -11.11
CA PRO A 173 34.37 -10.33 -10.09
C PRO A 173 34.45 -11.11 -8.76
N TYR A 174 34.03 -12.38 -8.69
CA TYR A 174 34.10 -13.17 -7.45
C TYR A 174 34.63 -14.61 -7.60
N ALA A 175 35.56 -14.84 -8.55
CA ALA A 175 36.41 -16.04 -8.56
C ALA A 175 37.69 -15.85 -7.72
#